data_AF-A0A3L9DUP5-F1
#
_entry.id   AF-A0A3L9DUP5-F1
#
_cell.length_a   1.000
_cell.length_b   1.000
_cell.length_c   1.000
_cell.angle_alpha   90.00
_cell.angle_beta   90.00
_cell.angle_gamma   90.00
#
_symmetry.space_group_name_H-M   'P 1'
#
loop_
_entity.id
_entity.type
_entity.pdbx_description
1 polymer ?
#
loop_
_entity_poly.entity_id
_entity_poly.type
_entity_poly.pdbx_seq_one_letter_code
_entity_poly.pdbx_strand_id
1 'polypeptide(L)'
;MNFDWESFLDPYIQTVGELKIKLRGIRKQFRKQNRHSPIEFVTGRVKSIESIQEKLVRRNIAFENMAEEVEDIAGLRIMVQFVDDIDEVLELLRHRTDMTIVRERDYINHMKMSGYRSYHVVISYPVNTIDGPKTVLAEIQIRTLAMNFWATIEHSLNYKYRGAYPDEIKRRLEITAKIALELDEEMRKIREDIREAQLLFDHDSRKLSDGIGNSDDTDELYR
;
A
#
# COMPACT_ATOMS: atom_id res chain seq x y z
N MET A 1 -16.08 -24.50 -19.88
CA MET A 1 -15.91 -24.68 -18.42
C MET A 1 -15.67 -23.30 -17.84
N ASN A 2 -16.46 -22.88 -16.84
CA ASN A 2 -16.18 -21.64 -16.12
C ASN A 2 -14.95 -21.88 -15.24
N PHE A 3 -13.97 -20.99 -15.31
CA PHE A 3 -12.84 -21.00 -14.39
C PHE A 3 -13.35 -20.76 -12.96
N ASP A 4 -12.86 -21.56 -12.02
CA ASP A 4 -13.19 -21.42 -10.61
C ASP A 4 -12.37 -20.29 -9.97
N TRP A 5 -12.94 -19.09 -10.00
CA TRP A 5 -12.32 -17.88 -9.43
C TRP A 5 -12.24 -17.91 -7.92
N GLU A 6 -13.18 -18.58 -7.23
CA GLU A 6 -13.22 -18.60 -5.77
C GLU A 6 -12.02 -19.38 -5.25
N SER A 7 -11.87 -20.64 -5.69
CA SER A 7 -10.72 -21.48 -5.33
C SER A 7 -9.37 -20.86 -5.75
N PHE A 8 -9.34 -20.17 -6.90
CA PHE A 8 -8.13 -19.47 -7.35
C PHE A 8 -7.73 -18.29 -6.45
N LEU A 9 -8.70 -17.51 -5.96
CA LEU A 9 -8.44 -16.29 -5.20
C LEU A 9 -8.23 -16.54 -3.71
N ASP A 10 -8.68 -17.67 -3.16
CA ASP A 10 -8.53 -18.01 -1.73
C ASP A 10 -7.11 -17.81 -1.17
N PRO A 11 -6.03 -18.29 -1.82
CA PRO A 11 -4.67 -18.07 -1.32
C PRO A 11 -4.28 -16.58 -1.24
N TYR A 12 -4.83 -15.75 -2.14
CA TYR A 12 -4.59 -14.30 -2.15
C TYR A 12 -5.39 -13.59 -1.05
N ILE A 13 -6.62 -14.02 -0.79
CA ILE A 13 -7.46 -13.51 0.31
C ILE A 13 -6.75 -13.75 1.64
N GLN A 14 -6.28 -14.98 1.86
CA GLN A 14 -5.51 -15.34 3.05
C GLN A 14 -4.22 -14.52 3.15
N THR A 15 -3.46 -14.41 2.06
CA THR A 15 -2.21 -13.61 2.01
C THR A 15 -2.43 -12.16 2.42
N VAL A 16 -3.49 -11.51 1.91
CA VAL A 16 -3.83 -10.13 2.30
C VAL A 16 -4.15 -10.04 3.80
N GLY A 17 -4.90 -10.98 4.35
CA GLY A 17 -5.22 -11.03 5.78
C GLY A 17 -3.98 -11.16 6.66
N GLU A 18 -3.12 -12.13 6.36
CA GLU A 18 -1.88 -12.37 7.10
C GLU A 18 -0.93 -11.17 7.04
N LEU A 19 -0.69 -10.63 5.84
CA LEU A 19 0.19 -9.49 5.66
C LEU A 19 -0.33 -8.22 6.32
N LYS A 20 -1.66 -7.97 6.31
CA LYS A 20 -2.26 -6.85 7.05
C LYS A 20 -1.92 -6.94 8.54
N ILE A 21 -2.11 -8.10 9.17
CA ILE A 21 -1.82 -8.31 10.59
C ILE A 21 -0.32 -8.11 10.87
N LYS A 22 0.54 -8.73 10.06
CA LYS A 22 2.00 -8.68 10.22
C LYS A 22 2.55 -7.25 10.10
N LEU A 23 2.11 -6.51 9.08
CA LEU A 23 2.56 -5.14 8.84
C LEU A 23 1.98 -4.14 9.87
N ARG A 24 0.72 -4.31 10.31
CA ARG A 24 0.17 -3.55 11.46
C ARG A 24 0.95 -3.83 12.75
N GLY A 25 1.46 -5.06 12.90
CA GLY A 25 2.31 -5.46 14.01
C GLY A 25 3.58 -4.61 14.14
N ILE A 26 4.17 -4.16 13.03
CA ILE A 26 5.34 -3.27 13.02
C ILE A 26 5.01 -1.97 13.77
N ARG A 27 3.91 -1.28 13.41
CA ARG A 27 3.47 -0.07 14.10
C ARG A 27 3.29 -0.28 15.61
N LYS A 28 2.67 -1.40 16.00
CA LYS A 28 2.48 -1.77 17.42
C LYS A 28 3.82 -1.95 18.15
N GLN A 29 4.82 -2.55 17.50
CA GLN A 29 6.16 -2.74 18.08
C GLN A 29 6.90 -1.41 18.29
N PHE A 30 6.88 -0.50 17.32
CA PHE A 30 7.47 0.84 17.46
C PHE A 30 6.83 1.61 18.60
N ARG A 31 5.49 1.63 18.65
CA ARG A 31 4.74 2.27 19.74
C ARG A 31 5.13 1.70 21.10
N LYS A 32 5.19 0.37 21.25
CA LYS A 32 5.59 -0.28 22.51
C LYS A 32 6.99 0.11 22.99
N GLN A 33 7.89 0.45 22.07
CA GLN A 33 9.25 0.91 22.39
C GLN A 33 9.36 2.43 22.60
N ASN A 34 8.23 3.16 22.64
CA ASN A 34 8.20 4.64 22.69
C ASN A 34 9.00 5.29 21.55
N ARG A 35 8.92 4.69 20.36
CA ARG A 35 9.54 5.21 19.14
C ARG A 35 8.45 5.64 18.17
N HIS A 36 8.73 6.69 17.41
CA HIS A 36 7.90 7.06 16.27
C HIS A 36 7.85 5.88 15.29
N SER A 37 6.65 5.55 14.81
CA SER A 37 6.44 4.47 13.85
C SER A 37 6.46 5.05 12.43
N PRO A 38 7.28 4.52 11.51
CA PRO A 38 7.24 4.96 10.11
C PRO A 38 5.93 4.56 9.41
N ILE A 39 5.18 3.59 9.97
CA ILE A 39 3.87 3.17 9.46
C ILE A 39 2.76 3.86 10.24
N GLU A 40 1.90 4.58 9.52
CA GLU A 40 0.66 5.15 10.04
C GLU A 40 -0.48 4.12 10.02
N PHE A 41 -0.77 3.52 8.87
CA PHE A 41 -1.74 2.42 8.83
C PHE A 41 -1.54 1.55 7.59
N VAL A 42 -2.15 0.37 7.63
CA VAL A 42 -2.06 -0.62 6.55
C VAL A 42 -3.46 -0.98 6.09
N THR A 43 -3.66 -0.91 4.78
CA THR A 43 -4.86 -1.41 4.09
C THR A 43 -4.45 -2.52 3.13
N GLY A 44 -5.40 -3.34 2.70
CA GLY A 44 -5.16 -4.39 1.72
C GLY A 44 -6.45 -4.90 1.13
N ARG A 45 -6.36 -5.43 -0.09
CA ARG A 45 -7.48 -6.00 -0.82
C ARG A 45 -7.00 -7.03 -1.83
N VAL A 46 -7.89 -7.94 -2.20
CA VAL A 46 -7.74 -8.75 -3.40
C VAL A 46 -8.36 -8.01 -4.58
N LYS A 47 -7.70 -8.07 -5.73
CA LYS A 47 -8.16 -7.46 -6.98
C LYS A 47 -9.47 -8.12 -7.45
N SER A 48 -10.42 -7.33 -7.96
CA SER A 48 -11.67 -7.89 -8.48
C SER A 48 -11.43 -8.72 -9.73
N ILE A 49 -12.29 -9.71 -9.98
CA ILE A 49 -12.21 -10.59 -11.14
C ILE A 49 -12.20 -9.79 -12.45
N GLU A 50 -13.07 -8.77 -12.56
CA GLU A 50 -13.15 -7.91 -13.75
C GLU A 50 -11.83 -7.15 -13.96
N SER A 51 -11.24 -6.63 -12.88
CA SER A 51 -9.97 -5.91 -12.92
C SER A 51 -8.79 -6.82 -13.26
N ILE A 52 -8.84 -8.11 -12.87
CA ILE A 52 -7.84 -9.11 -13.25
C ILE A 52 -7.96 -9.40 -14.74
N GLN A 53 -9.17 -9.72 -15.22
CA GLN A 53 -9.44 -9.99 -16.63
C GLN A 53 -9.06 -8.83 -17.54
N GLU A 54 -9.42 -7.59 -17.18
CA GLU A 54 -9.01 -6.39 -17.91
C GLU A 54 -7.48 -6.27 -17.99
N LYS A 55 -6.79 -6.58 -16.89
CA LYS A 55 -5.32 -6.52 -16.83
C LYS A 55 -4.66 -7.60 -17.69
N LEU A 56 -5.22 -8.81 -17.74
CA LEU A 56 -4.75 -9.89 -18.61
C LEU A 56 -4.81 -9.47 -20.08
N VAL A 57 -5.97 -8.94 -20.51
CA VAL A 57 -6.15 -8.45 -21.89
C VAL A 57 -5.21 -7.29 -22.19
N ARG A 58 -5.15 -6.28 -21.31
CA ARG A 58 -4.32 -5.08 -21.53
C ARG A 58 -2.83 -5.39 -21.61
N ARG A 59 -2.35 -6.38 -20.87
CA ARG A 59 -0.94 -6.78 -20.83
C ARG A 59 -0.62 -7.97 -21.74
N ASN A 60 -1.61 -8.50 -22.47
CA ASN A 60 -1.48 -9.69 -23.30
C ASN A 60 -0.90 -10.88 -22.53
N ILE A 61 -1.37 -11.10 -21.30
CA ILE A 61 -0.97 -12.22 -20.43
C ILE A 61 -1.91 -13.39 -20.71
N ALA A 62 -1.33 -14.55 -20.98
CA ALA A 62 -2.09 -15.79 -21.15
C ALA A 62 -2.81 -16.14 -19.84
N PHE A 63 -4.02 -16.67 -19.94
CA PHE A 63 -4.86 -16.95 -18.78
C PHE A 63 -4.19 -17.93 -17.79
N GLU A 64 -3.43 -18.87 -18.34
CA GLU A 64 -2.67 -19.89 -17.63
C GLU A 64 -1.51 -19.31 -16.81
N ASN A 65 -0.93 -18.18 -17.27
CA ASN A 65 0.20 -17.52 -16.62
C ASN A 65 -0.24 -16.47 -15.58
N MET A 66 -1.55 -16.32 -15.35
CA MET A 66 -2.10 -15.27 -14.49
C MET A 66 -1.46 -15.22 -13.10
N ALA A 67 -1.23 -16.37 -12.46
CA ALA A 67 -0.66 -16.45 -11.11
C ALA A 67 0.80 -15.98 -11.05
N GLU A 68 1.54 -16.12 -12.16
CA GLU A 68 2.97 -15.83 -12.25
C GLU A 68 3.22 -14.39 -12.73
N GLU A 69 2.35 -13.85 -13.59
CA GLU A 69 2.56 -12.56 -14.25
C GLU A 69 1.72 -11.41 -13.66
N VAL A 70 0.61 -11.70 -12.96
CA VAL A 70 -0.23 -10.67 -12.34
C VAL A 70 0.17 -10.44 -10.88
N GLU A 71 1.06 -9.48 -10.71
CA GLU A 71 1.75 -9.21 -9.44
C GLU A 71 0.88 -8.55 -8.36
N ASP A 72 -0.26 -7.96 -8.73
CA ASP A 72 -1.13 -7.16 -7.85
C ASP A 72 -2.49 -7.81 -7.60
N ILE A 73 -2.59 -9.14 -7.69
CA ILE A 73 -3.81 -9.87 -7.28
C ILE A 73 -4.03 -9.66 -5.78
N ALA A 74 -3.01 -9.92 -4.96
CA ALA A 74 -2.95 -9.47 -3.57
C ALA A 74 -2.29 -8.09 -3.52
N GLY A 75 -3.02 -7.08 -3.09
CA GLY A 75 -2.52 -5.71 -2.99
C GLY A 75 -2.59 -5.19 -1.56
N LEU A 76 -1.48 -4.66 -1.06
CA LEU A 76 -1.40 -3.96 0.21
C LEU A 76 -0.95 -2.52 0.02
N ARG A 77 -1.36 -1.65 0.94
CA ARG A 77 -0.87 -0.28 1.04
C ARG A 77 -0.41 0.01 2.46
N ILE A 78 0.81 0.49 2.56
CA ILE A 78 1.38 1.03 3.79
C ILE A 78 1.36 2.55 3.64
N MET A 79 0.56 3.20 4.49
CA MET A 79 0.55 4.65 4.58
C MET A 79 1.60 5.07 5.60
N VAL A 80 2.44 6.01 5.19
CA VAL A 80 3.50 6.61 6.01
C VAL A 80 3.24 8.10 6.17
N GLN A 81 3.85 8.74 7.17
CA GLN A 81 3.63 10.16 7.40
C GLN A 81 4.51 11.01 6.47
N PHE A 82 5.78 10.64 6.33
CA PHE A 82 6.77 11.39 5.56
C PHE A 82 7.37 10.56 4.43
N VAL A 83 7.93 11.23 3.43
CA VAL A 83 8.60 10.56 2.30
C VAL A 83 9.80 9.75 2.79
N ASP A 84 10.54 10.25 3.77
CA ASP A 84 11.70 9.57 4.37
C ASP A 84 11.32 8.28 5.12
N ASP A 85 10.10 8.18 5.65
CA ASP A 85 9.64 6.96 6.34
C ASP A 85 9.53 5.77 5.36
N ILE A 86 9.49 6.04 4.05
CA ILE A 86 9.42 5.00 3.02
C ILE A 86 10.68 4.15 3.04
N ASP A 87 11.85 4.77 3.17
CA ASP A 87 13.13 4.06 3.25
C ASP A 87 13.20 3.21 4.52
N GLU A 88 12.74 3.73 5.66
CA GLU A 88 12.65 2.98 6.92
C GLU A 88 11.74 1.74 6.76
N VAL A 89 10.59 1.87 6.09
CA VAL A 89 9.70 0.73 5.80
C VAL A 89 10.36 -0.27 4.85
N LEU A 90 11.07 0.20 3.81
CA LEU A 90 11.76 -0.69 2.87
C LEU A 90 12.84 -1.51 3.55
N GLU A 91 13.62 -0.91 4.45
CA GLU A 91 14.59 -1.65 5.25
C GLU A 91 13.90 -2.72 6.09
N LEU A 92 12.80 -2.38 6.78
CA LEU A 92 12.04 -3.35 7.57
C LEU A 92 11.52 -4.52 6.72
N LEU A 93 11.04 -4.25 5.49
CA LEU A 93 10.59 -5.28 4.56
C LEU A 93 11.74 -6.18 4.08
N ARG A 94 12.91 -5.59 3.75
CA ARG A 94 14.10 -6.33 3.30
C ARG A 94 14.68 -7.26 4.38
N HIS A 95 14.49 -6.94 5.66
CA HIS A 95 14.95 -7.79 6.78
C HIS A 95 13.98 -8.93 7.13
N ARG A 96 12.82 -9.02 6.47
CA ARG A 96 11.85 -10.08 6.75
C ARG A 96 12.30 -11.40 6.14
N THR A 97 12.00 -12.49 6.84
CA THR A 97 12.32 -13.87 6.41
C THR A 97 11.10 -14.67 5.98
N ASP A 98 9.90 -14.12 6.15
CA ASP A 98 8.62 -14.76 5.82
C ASP A 98 8.11 -14.38 4.42
N MET A 99 8.89 -13.63 3.65
CA MET A 99 8.62 -13.24 2.26
C MET A 99 9.93 -12.96 1.54
N THR A 100 9.92 -12.99 0.21
CA THR A 100 11.07 -12.60 -0.62
C THR A 100 10.68 -11.44 -1.52
N ILE A 101 11.45 -10.35 -1.51
CA ILE A 101 11.24 -9.25 -2.46
C ILE A 101 11.70 -9.72 -3.84
N VAL A 102 10.78 -9.72 -4.80
CA VAL A 102 11.08 -10.11 -6.20
C VAL A 102 11.38 -8.91 -7.06
N ARG A 103 10.79 -7.74 -6.76
CA ARG A 103 11.06 -6.50 -7.49
C ARG A 103 10.66 -5.26 -6.71
N GLU A 104 11.43 -4.19 -6.92
CA GLU A 104 11.14 -2.85 -6.40
C GLU A 104 10.97 -1.87 -7.59
N ARG A 105 10.02 -0.93 -7.47
CA ARG A 105 9.81 0.15 -8.44
C ARG A 105 9.61 1.47 -7.71
N ASP A 106 10.55 2.39 -7.91
CA ASP A 106 10.54 3.71 -7.30
C ASP A 106 9.93 4.75 -8.25
N TYR A 107 8.67 5.14 -8.02
CA TYR A 107 8.01 6.23 -8.74
C TYR A 107 8.06 7.57 -7.96
N ILE A 108 8.86 7.65 -6.90
CA ILE A 108 9.06 8.87 -6.13
C ILE A 108 10.20 9.65 -6.77
N ASN A 109 11.34 9.00 -6.97
CA ASN A 109 12.49 9.59 -7.65
C ASN A 109 12.33 9.57 -9.19
N HIS A 110 11.59 8.59 -9.73
CA HIS A 110 11.31 8.46 -11.17
C HIS A 110 9.82 8.68 -11.46
N MET A 111 9.37 9.92 -11.24
CA MET A 111 7.97 10.30 -11.40
C MET A 111 7.48 10.08 -12.84
N LYS A 112 6.26 9.56 -12.98
CA LYS A 112 5.60 9.52 -14.28
C LYS A 112 5.21 10.94 -14.71
N MET A 113 5.10 11.15 -16.02
CA MET A 113 4.61 12.42 -16.58
C MET A 113 3.24 12.84 -16.03
N SER A 114 2.42 11.89 -15.56
CA SER A 114 1.12 12.17 -14.94
C SER A 114 1.22 12.84 -13.57
N GLY A 115 2.39 12.88 -12.92
CA GLY A 115 2.56 13.33 -11.53
C GLY A 115 2.38 12.22 -10.48
N TYR A 116 2.22 10.97 -10.93
CA TYR A 116 2.07 9.81 -10.05
C TYR A 116 3.33 9.53 -9.23
N ARG A 117 3.15 9.38 -7.91
CA ARG A 117 4.20 9.07 -6.92
C ARG A 117 3.77 7.91 -6.01
N SER A 118 4.67 6.94 -5.82
CA SER A 118 4.50 5.77 -4.95
C SER A 118 5.78 4.94 -4.97
N TYR A 119 6.06 4.18 -3.91
CA TYR A 119 7.04 3.09 -3.98
C TYR A 119 6.32 1.75 -4.08
N HIS A 120 6.68 0.88 -5.02
CA HIS A 120 6.05 -0.45 -5.16
C HIS A 120 7.08 -1.54 -4.88
N VAL A 121 6.70 -2.48 -4.02
CA VAL A 121 7.47 -3.68 -3.72
C VAL A 121 6.61 -4.88 -4.09
N VAL A 122 7.07 -5.69 -5.02
CA VAL A 122 6.46 -6.99 -5.31
C VAL A 122 7.21 -8.04 -4.50
N ILE A 123 6.46 -8.86 -3.78
CA ILE A 123 6.96 -9.94 -2.96
C ILE A 123 6.42 -11.28 -3.44
N SER A 124 7.20 -12.33 -3.21
CA SER A 124 6.77 -13.72 -3.20
C SER A 124 6.48 -14.12 -1.75
N TYR A 125 5.28 -14.63 -1.50
CA TYR A 125 4.78 -14.94 -0.17
C TYR A 125 4.29 -16.40 -0.09
N PRO A 126 4.89 -17.25 0.76
CA PRO A 126 4.40 -18.59 1.01
C PRO A 126 3.18 -18.54 1.95
N VAL A 127 2.07 -19.14 1.53
CA VAL A 127 0.82 -19.28 2.28
C VAL A 127 0.46 -20.75 2.42
N ASN A 128 0.09 -21.18 3.62
CA ASN A 128 -0.32 -22.56 3.88
C ASN A 128 -1.83 -22.68 3.73
N THR A 129 -2.30 -23.51 2.79
CA THR A 129 -3.73 -23.81 2.60
C THR A 129 -4.03 -25.25 3.01
N ILE A 130 -5.31 -25.62 3.03
CA ILE A 130 -5.76 -26.99 3.33
C ILE A 130 -5.26 -28.03 2.31
N ASP A 131 -4.96 -27.59 1.08
CA ASP A 131 -4.45 -28.43 -0.01
C ASP A 131 -2.91 -28.44 -0.08
N GLY A 132 -2.25 -27.79 0.88
CA GLY A 132 -0.79 -27.68 0.97
C GLY A 132 -0.27 -26.25 0.82
N PRO A 133 1.06 -26.07 0.88
CA PRO A 133 1.68 -24.77 0.72
C PRO A 133 1.53 -24.27 -0.72
N LYS A 134 1.15 -23.00 -0.87
CA LYS A 134 1.18 -22.25 -2.13
C LYS A 134 2.09 -21.05 -1.98
N THR A 135 2.69 -20.62 -3.08
CA THR A 135 3.45 -19.37 -3.13
C THR A 135 2.72 -18.42 -4.07
N VAL A 136 2.43 -17.21 -3.60
CA VAL A 136 1.72 -16.20 -4.40
C VAL A 136 2.53 -14.91 -4.47
N LEU A 137 2.24 -14.10 -5.50
CA LEU A 137 2.75 -12.75 -5.59
C LEU A 137 1.81 -11.77 -4.88
N ALA A 138 2.40 -10.80 -4.18
CA ALA A 138 1.68 -9.66 -3.63
C ALA A 138 2.43 -8.36 -3.91
N GLU A 139 1.68 -7.29 -4.18
CA GLU A 139 2.21 -5.94 -4.36
C GLU A 139 1.95 -5.12 -3.09
N ILE A 140 3.01 -4.61 -2.48
CA ILE A 140 2.96 -3.66 -1.37
C ILE A 140 3.30 -2.27 -1.94
N GLN A 141 2.35 -1.35 -1.84
CA GLN A 141 2.53 0.05 -2.21
C GLN A 141 2.79 0.88 -0.94
N ILE A 142 3.87 1.64 -0.91
CA ILE A 142 4.21 2.54 0.21
C ILE A 142 3.99 3.98 -0.26
N ARG A 143 3.22 4.76 0.51
CA ARG A 143 2.79 6.12 0.14
C ARG A 143 2.62 7.02 1.35
N THR A 144 2.87 8.32 1.16
CA THR A 144 2.34 9.34 2.06
C THR A 144 0.82 9.48 1.88
N LEU A 145 0.17 10.16 2.83
CA LEU A 145 -1.25 10.49 2.72
C LEU A 145 -1.56 11.31 1.47
N ALA A 146 -0.71 12.29 1.13
CA ALA A 146 -0.89 13.14 -0.04
C ALA A 146 -0.76 12.34 -1.35
N MET A 147 0.25 11.47 -1.45
CA MET A 147 0.41 10.55 -2.58
C MET A 147 -0.79 9.62 -2.74
N ASN A 148 -1.28 9.05 -1.63
CA ASN A 148 -2.42 8.14 -1.66
C ASN A 148 -3.71 8.82 -2.09
N PHE A 149 -3.98 10.03 -1.59
CA PHE A 149 -5.14 10.83 -1.97
C PHE A 149 -5.14 11.13 -3.47
N TRP A 150 -4.03 11.67 -3.98
CA TRP A 150 -3.91 12.01 -5.40
C TRP A 150 -4.06 10.78 -6.30
N ALA A 151 -3.33 9.69 -5.98
CA ALA A 151 -3.33 8.47 -6.79
C ALA A 151 -4.69 7.76 -6.80
N THR A 152 -5.48 7.86 -5.72
CA THR A 152 -6.82 7.28 -5.66
C THR A 152 -7.79 8.05 -6.56
N ILE A 153 -7.72 9.39 -6.56
CA ILE A 153 -8.53 10.23 -7.45
C ILE A 153 -8.15 10.01 -8.92
N GLU A 154 -6.86 10.03 -9.22
CA GLU A 154 -6.36 9.80 -10.58
C GLU A 154 -6.82 8.43 -11.10
N HIS A 155 -6.72 7.38 -10.29
CA HIS A 155 -7.14 6.04 -10.69
C HIS A 155 -8.64 5.96 -11.02
N SER A 156 -9.50 6.57 -10.19
CA SER A 156 -10.94 6.62 -10.43
C SER A 156 -11.31 7.39 -11.69
N LEU A 157 -10.62 8.51 -11.96
CA LEU A 157 -10.80 9.26 -13.20
C LEU A 157 -10.28 8.49 -14.41
N ASN A 158 -9.12 7.84 -14.29
CA ASN A 158 -8.55 7.01 -15.35
C ASN A 158 -9.48 5.86 -15.73
N TYR A 159 -10.14 5.23 -14.74
CA TYR A 159 -11.13 4.18 -14.98
C TYR A 159 -12.33 4.72 -15.77
N LYS A 160 -12.87 5.89 -15.39
CA LYS A 160 -14.00 6.53 -16.08
C LYS A 160 -13.65 6.96 -17.52
N TYR A 161 -12.49 7.59 -17.70
CA TYR A 161 -12.08 8.20 -18.98
C TYR A 161 -11.20 7.29 -19.84
N ARG A 162 -10.83 6.09 -19.37
CA ARG A 162 -9.90 5.15 -20.02
C ARG A 162 -8.58 5.81 -20.46
N GLY A 163 -8.07 6.74 -19.66
CA GLY A 163 -6.88 7.53 -19.95
C GLY A 163 -7.06 8.71 -20.90
N ALA A 164 -8.24 8.87 -21.52
CA ALA A 164 -8.58 9.99 -22.39
C ALA A 164 -9.24 11.13 -21.60
N TYR A 165 -8.46 11.78 -20.73
CA TYR A 165 -8.97 12.88 -19.90
C TYR A 165 -9.32 14.11 -20.74
N PRO A 166 -10.40 14.83 -20.41
CA PRO A 166 -10.58 16.20 -20.87
C PRO A 166 -9.38 17.08 -20.44
N ASP A 167 -8.97 18.02 -21.28
CA ASP A 167 -7.77 18.85 -21.04
C ASP A 167 -7.81 19.57 -19.67
N GLU A 168 -8.98 20.05 -19.27
CA GLU A 168 -9.17 20.69 -17.97
C GLU A 168 -8.93 19.71 -16.81
N ILE A 169 -9.41 18.48 -16.91
CA ILE A 169 -9.18 17.46 -15.87
C ILE A 169 -7.70 17.09 -15.80
N LYS A 170 -7.05 16.94 -16.96
CA LYS A 170 -5.61 16.66 -17.04
C LYS A 170 -4.80 17.77 -16.37
N ARG A 171 -5.10 19.04 -16.71
CA ARG A 171 -4.44 20.20 -16.09
C ARG A 171 -4.65 20.24 -14.58
N ARG A 172 -5.86 19.97 -14.10
CA ARG A 172 -6.15 19.93 -12.65
C ARG A 172 -5.39 18.81 -11.95
N LEU A 173 -5.29 17.62 -12.56
CA LEU A 173 -4.49 16.51 -12.02
C LEU A 173 -3.00 16.86 -11.93
N GLU A 174 -2.44 17.51 -12.95
CA GLU A 174 -1.04 17.96 -12.94
C GLU A 174 -0.78 19.02 -11.85
N ILE A 175 -1.70 19.98 -11.67
CA ILE A 175 -1.60 21.01 -10.62
C ILE A 175 -1.67 20.35 -9.23
N THR A 176 -2.65 19.48 -9.00
CA THR A 176 -2.81 18.84 -7.69
C THR A 176 -1.68 17.88 -7.37
N ALA A 177 -1.02 17.29 -8.38
CA ALA A 177 0.18 16.47 -8.17
C ALA A 177 1.33 17.31 -7.60
N LYS A 178 1.52 18.52 -8.13
CA LYS A 178 2.54 19.48 -7.66
C LYS A 178 2.22 19.97 -6.25
N ILE A 179 0.97 20.34 -5.97
CA ILE A 179 0.56 20.76 -4.62
C ILE A 179 0.76 19.62 -3.61
N ALA A 180 0.43 18.38 -3.98
CA ALA A 180 0.67 17.23 -3.11
C ALA A 180 2.17 17.01 -2.84
N LEU A 181 3.04 17.29 -3.81
CA LEU A 181 4.49 17.22 -3.63
C LEU A 181 4.99 18.32 -2.71
N GLU A 182 4.60 19.57 -2.96
CA GLU A 182 4.95 20.71 -2.13
C GLU A 182 4.50 20.52 -0.67
N LEU A 183 3.30 19.97 -0.46
CA LEU A 183 2.81 19.64 0.88
C LEU A 183 3.72 18.61 1.59
N ASP A 184 4.07 17.52 0.90
CA ASP A 184 4.98 16.51 1.46
C ASP A 184 6.36 17.14 1.78
N GLU A 185 6.88 18.00 0.90
CA GLU A 185 8.19 18.66 1.07
C GLU A 185 8.21 19.68 2.22
N GLU A 186 7.18 20.51 2.36
CA GLU A 186 7.10 21.47 3.46
C GLU A 186 6.95 20.76 4.81
N MET A 187 6.12 19.72 4.89
CA MET A 187 5.96 18.94 6.12
C MET A 187 7.24 18.15 6.47
N ARG A 188 7.99 17.70 5.47
CA ARG A 188 9.29 17.06 5.67
C ARG A 188 10.30 17.98 6.36
N LYS A 189 10.32 19.28 6.04
CA LYS A 189 11.28 20.25 6.63
C LYS A 189 11.14 20.39 8.15
N ILE A 190 9.94 20.15 8.68
CA ILE A 190 9.61 20.25 10.10
C ILE A 190 9.35 18.86 10.73
N ARG A 191 9.81 17.78 10.08
CA ARG A 191 9.57 16.39 10.48
C ARG A 191 10.06 16.09 11.90
N GLU A 192 11.26 16.55 12.25
CA GLU A 192 11.84 16.28 13.57
C GLU A 192 11.05 16.98 14.68
N ASP A 193 10.67 18.24 14.49
CA ASP A 193 9.79 18.96 15.44
C ASP A 193 8.44 18.24 15.63
N ILE A 194 7.85 17.75 14.53
CA ILE A 194 6.59 16.97 14.58
C ILE A 194 6.79 15.68 15.36
N ARG A 195 7.88 14.94 15.11
CA ARG A 195 8.19 13.67 15.78
C ARG A 195 8.39 13.86 17.28
N GLU A 196 9.15 14.88 17.68
CA GLU A 196 9.35 15.24 19.08
C GLU A 196 8.02 15.55 19.77
N ALA A 197 7.18 16.39 19.14
CA ALA A 197 5.86 16.72 19.68
C ALA A 197 4.97 15.47 19.82
N GLN A 198 4.92 14.62 18.79
CA GLN A 198 4.11 13.39 18.81
C GLN A 198 4.54 12.44 19.94
N LEU A 199 5.84 12.27 20.18
CA LEU A 199 6.35 11.41 21.26
C LEU A 199 5.91 11.88 22.64
N LEU A 200 5.85 13.20 22.86
CA LEU A 200 5.34 13.79 24.11
C LEU A 200 3.84 13.46 24.30
N PHE A 201 3.02 13.63 23.26
CA PHE A 201 1.59 13.31 23.31
C PHE A 201 1.29 11.81 23.50
N ASP A 202 2.05 10.94 22.83
CA ASP A 202 1.89 9.49 22.92
C ASP A 202 2.20 8.97 24.34
N HIS A 203 3.14 9.60 25.03
CA HIS A 203 3.47 9.27 26.41
C HIS A 203 2.35 9.67 27.38
N ASP A 204 1.77 10.87 27.21
CA ASP A 204 0.73 11.38 28.10
C ASP A 204 -0.63 10.71 27.88
N SER A 205 -0.97 10.36 26.64
CA SER A 205 -2.20 9.61 26.32
C SER A 205 -2.19 8.19 26.89
N ARG A 206 -1.03 7.50 26.92
CA ARG A 206 -0.93 6.16 27.52
C ARG A 206 -1.11 6.15 29.02
N LYS A 207 -0.63 7.17 29.75
CA LYS A 207 -0.93 7.33 31.19
C LYS A 207 -2.43 7.39 31.49
N LEU A 208 -3.24 7.81 30.51
CA LEU A 208 -4.69 7.91 30.61
C LEU A 208 -5.42 6.65 30.09
N SER A 209 -4.75 5.77 29.33
CA SER A 209 -5.38 4.70 28.55
C SER A 209 -4.78 3.30 28.78
N ASP A 210 -4.52 2.92 30.03
CA ASP A 210 -4.09 1.55 30.39
C ASP A 210 -5.14 0.44 30.08
N GLY A 211 -6.27 0.80 29.44
CA GLY A 211 -7.18 -0.14 28.80
C GLY A 211 -6.87 -0.31 27.32
N ILE A 212 -6.30 -1.46 26.94
CA ILE A 212 -6.02 -1.86 25.56
C ILE A 212 -7.28 -1.74 24.69
N GLY A 213 -7.38 -0.66 23.91
CA GLY A 213 -8.41 -0.46 22.90
C GLY A 213 -7.83 -0.62 21.48
N ASN A 214 -8.27 -1.65 20.75
CA ASN A 214 -8.04 -1.78 19.31
C ASN A 214 -8.94 -0.76 18.58
N SER A 215 -8.44 0.46 18.33
CA SER A 215 -9.15 1.43 17.49
C SER A 215 -8.94 1.23 15.98
N ASP A 216 -8.02 0.32 15.60
CA ASP A 216 -7.59 0.12 14.21
C ASP A 216 -8.43 -0.93 13.44
N ASP A 217 -9.50 -1.48 14.04
CA ASP A 217 -10.38 -2.50 13.43
C ASP A 217 -11.49 -1.91 12.53
N THR A 218 -11.56 -0.60 12.34
CA THR A 218 -12.53 0.02 11.41
C THR A 218 -12.02 0.00 9.97
N ASP A 219 -11.98 -1.19 9.36
CA ASP A 219 -11.79 -1.37 7.91
C ASP A 219 -12.97 -0.78 7.08
N GLU A 220 -13.99 -0.16 7.70
CA GLU A 220 -15.22 0.31 7.04
C GLU A 220 -15.22 1.74 6.48
N LEU A 221 -14.20 2.57 6.76
CA LEU A 221 -14.28 4.01 6.42
C LEU A 221 -13.74 4.43 5.05
N TYR A 222 -13.28 3.49 4.22
CA TYR A 222 -12.70 3.83 2.90
C TYR A 222 -13.12 2.84 1.80
N ARG A 223 -14.43 2.77 1.51
CA ARG A 223 -14.96 2.22 0.24
C ARG A 223 -15.18 3.34 -0.77
#